data_AF-A0A933M1S3-F1
#
_entry.id   AF-A0A933M1S3-F1
#
_cell.length_a   1.000
_cell.length_b   1.000
_cell.length_c   1.000
_cell.angle_alpha   90.00
_cell.angle_beta   90.00
_cell.angle_gamma   90.00
#
_symmetry.space_group_name_H-M   'P 1'
#
loop_
_entity.id
_entity.type
_entity.pdbx_description
1 polymer ?
#
loop_
_entity_poly.entity_id
_entity_poly.type
_entity_poly.pdbx_seq_one_letter_code
_entity_poly.pdbx_strand_id
1 'polypeptide(L)'
;MIQGGMGIAASGNIHPGKNGMFEPIHGSAPKYTGQNVANPLGAIAAAAMMLDFLGEKQAANRIESSIISLLSSRRIPSVDAKSGLSTTQIGDMVAKEVVGYTQYEIRITHHASLITLFAICH
;
A
#
# COMPACT_ATOMS: atom_id res chain seq x y z
N MET A 1 -6.49 -13.42 -17.74
CA MET A 1 -5.47 -12.61 -17.04
C MET A 1 -5.92 -11.15 -17.07
N ILE A 2 -6.31 -10.58 -15.92
CA ILE A 2 -6.85 -9.21 -15.77
C ILE A 2 -6.12 -8.52 -14.60
N GLN A 3 -4.85 -8.18 -14.78
CA GLN A 3 -4.17 -7.15 -14.00
C GLN A 3 -3.16 -6.47 -14.92
N GLY A 4 -3.31 -5.16 -15.09
CA GLY A 4 -2.43 -4.35 -15.93
C GLY A 4 -1.03 -4.28 -15.33
N GLY A 5 -0.06 -4.91 -15.99
CA GLY A 5 1.36 -4.86 -15.65
C GLY A 5 1.74 -5.67 -14.41
N MET A 6 2.61 -6.66 -14.56
CA MET A 6 3.16 -7.48 -13.46
C MET A 6 3.88 -6.68 -12.34
N GLY A 7 4.04 -5.36 -12.48
CA GLY A 7 4.84 -4.52 -11.58
C GLY A 7 4.25 -4.29 -10.18
N ILE A 8 2.96 -4.56 -9.95
CA ILE A 8 2.31 -4.39 -8.63
C ILE A 8 1.74 -5.71 -8.11
N ALA A 9 1.71 -6.75 -8.93
CA ALA A 9 1.04 -7.98 -8.55
C ALA A 9 1.76 -8.63 -7.36
N ALA A 10 0.99 -8.97 -6.32
CA ALA A 10 1.46 -9.63 -5.13
C ALA A 10 0.83 -11.03 -5.00
N SER A 11 1.53 -11.95 -4.35
CA SER A 11 1.09 -13.32 -4.09
C SER A 11 1.12 -13.63 -2.59
N GLY A 12 0.25 -14.55 -2.16
CA GLY A 12 0.20 -15.08 -0.80
C GLY A 12 0.17 -16.61 -0.83
N ASN A 13 1.23 -17.25 -0.34
CA ASN A 13 1.29 -18.70 -0.14
C ASN A 13 0.79 -19.00 1.28
N ILE A 14 -0.50 -19.30 1.41
CA ILE A 14 -1.17 -19.46 2.71
C ILE A 14 -1.17 -20.94 3.11
N HIS A 15 -0.70 -21.26 4.32
CA HIS A 15 -0.95 -22.55 4.97
C HIS A 15 -2.11 -22.40 5.97
N PRO A 16 -3.28 -23.02 5.73
CA PRO A 16 -4.42 -22.91 6.64
C PRO A 16 -4.05 -23.30 8.08
N GLY A 17 -4.30 -22.39 9.03
CA GLY A 17 -4.01 -22.60 10.45
C GLY A 17 -2.52 -22.50 10.85
N LYS A 18 -1.63 -22.05 9.94
CA LYS A 18 -0.22 -21.76 10.22
C LYS A 18 0.22 -20.47 9.51
N ASN A 19 1.52 -20.35 9.26
CA ASN A 19 2.14 -19.18 8.65
C ASN A 19 1.79 -19.06 7.15
N GLY A 20 1.75 -17.83 6.64
CA GLY A 20 1.70 -17.52 5.22
C GLY A 20 2.99 -16.82 4.77
N MET A 21 3.33 -16.95 3.49
CA MET A 21 4.41 -16.18 2.84
C MET A 21 3.79 -15.22 1.83
N PHE A 22 4.18 -13.94 1.88
CA PHE A 22 3.65 -12.90 1.00
C PHE A 22 4.78 -12.25 0.23
N GLU A 23 4.68 -12.21 -1.10
CA GLU A 23 5.77 -11.79 -1.98
C GLU A 23 5.28 -11.07 -3.24
N PRO A 24 6.08 -10.15 -3.81
CA PRO A 24 5.81 -9.64 -5.16
C PRO A 24 5.94 -10.76 -6.20
N ILE A 25 5.08 -10.75 -7.23
CA ILE A 25 5.14 -11.73 -8.33
C ILE A 25 6.33 -11.46 -9.26
N HIS A 26 6.84 -10.23 -9.30
CA HIS A 26 8.01 -9.93 -10.10
C HIS A 26 9.29 -10.52 -9.46
N GLY A 27 10.16 -11.10 -10.28
CA GLY A 27 11.43 -11.64 -9.83
C GLY A 27 12.43 -10.56 -9.35
N SER A 28 13.61 -11.00 -8.92
CA SER A 28 14.67 -10.17 -8.32
C SER A 28 15.27 -9.08 -9.23
N ALA A 29 14.92 -9.09 -10.52
CA ALA A 29 15.39 -8.17 -11.55
C ALA A 29 16.89 -7.77 -11.42
N PRO A 30 17.85 -8.73 -11.54
CA PRO A 30 19.26 -8.50 -11.21
C PRO A 30 19.91 -7.32 -11.95
N LYS A 31 19.42 -7.01 -13.15
CA LYS A 31 19.87 -5.88 -13.97
C LYS A 31 19.61 -4.49 -13.35
N TYR A 32 18.79 -4.39 -12.31
CA TYR A 32 18.47 -3.13 -11.61
C TYR A 32 19.01 -3.10 -10.16
N THR A 33 19.72 -4.13 -9.73
CA THR A 33 20.34 -4.21 -8.41
C THR A 33 21.26 -3.01 -8.19
N GLY A 34 21.11 -2.33 -7.05
CA GLY A 34 21.94 -1.20 -6.65
C GLY A 34 21.68 0.11 -7.42
N GLN A 35 20.73 0.13 -8.36
CA GLN A 35 20.47 1.31 -9.20
C GLN A 35 19.36 2.22 -8.66
N ASN A 36 18.63 1.80 -7.61
CA ASN A 36 17.52 2.56 -7.02
C ASN A 36 16.42 2.92 -8.04
N VAL A 37 16.17 2.06 -9.03
CA VAL A 37 15.13 2.23 -10.07
C VAL A 37 14.08 1.13 -10.07
N ALA A 38 14.22 0.13 -9.18
CA ALA A 38 13.22 -0.92 -9.07
C ALA A 38 11.90 -0.35 -8.52
N ASN A 39 10.77 -0.87 -9.00
CA ASN A 39 9.47 -0.47 -8.48
C ASN A 39 9.19 -1.23 -7.16
N PRO A 40 9.01 -0.55 -6.01
CA PRO A 40 8.75 -1.21 -4.73
C PRO A 40 7.27 -1.57 -4.52
N LEU A 41 6.35 -1.13 -5.39
CA LEU A 41 4.91 -1.25 -5.15
C LEU A 41 4.43 -2.69 -5.00
N GLY A 42 5.01 -3.65 -5.72
CA GLY A 42 4.67 -5.07 -5.56
C GLY A 42 5.00 -5.61 -4.16
N ALA A 43 6.16 -5.23 -3.60
CA ALA A 43 6.55 -5.64 -2.26
C ALA A 43 5.68 -4.96 -1.18
N ILE A 44 5.31 -3.70 -1.40
CA ILE A 44 4.41 -2.97 -0.49
C ILE A 44 2.99 -3.56 -0.53
N ALA A 45 2.49 -3.93 -1.72
CA ALA A 45 1.20 -4.62 -1.86
C ALA A 45 1.22 -6.00 -1.19
N ALA A 46 2.34 -6.74 -1.28
CA ALA A 46 2.52 -7.99 -0.54
C ALA A 46 2.44 -7.79 0.99
N ALA A 47 3.03 -6.70 1.51
CA ALA A 47 2.91 -6.35 2.92
C ALA A 47 1.46 -5.99 3.31
N ALA A 48 0.69 -5.33 2.44
CA ALA A 48 -0.73 -5.05 2.68
C ALA A 48 -1.55 -6.36 2.80
N MET A 49 -1.32 -7.32 1.91
CA MET A 49 -1.97 -8.65 2.00
C MET A 49 -1.58 -9.41 3.27
N MET A 50 -0.32 -9.30 3.70
CA MET A 50 0.13 -9.89 4.97
C MET A 50 -0.61 -9.27 6.16
N LEU A 51 -0.77 -7.94 6.20
CA LEU A 51 -1.52 -7.26 7.25
C LEU A 51 -2.98 -7.70 7.27
N ASP A 52 -3.62 -7.84 6.10
CA ASP A 52 -4.99 -8.36 6.03
C ASP A 52 -5.10 -9.77 6.59
N PHE A 53 -4.14 -10.64 6.27
CA PHE A 53 -4.06 -12.00 6.80
C PHE A 53 -3.87 -12.04 8.32
N LEU A 54 -3.13 -11.08 8.89
CA LEU A 54 -2.93 -10.94 10.34
C LEU A 54 -4.14 -10.32 11.06
N GLY A 55 -5.18 -9.91 10.32
CA GLY A 55 -6.37 -9.25 10.88
C GLY A 55 -6.27 -7.72 10.98
N GLU A 56 -5.15 -7.14 10.55
CA GLU A 56 -4.88 -5.69 10.55
C GLU A 56 -5.54 -4.99 9.35
N LYS A 57 -6.86 -5.19 9.20
CA LYS A 57 -7.67 -4.75 8.05
C LYS A 57 -7.56 -3.26 7.76
N GLN A 58 -7.54 -2.42 8.80
CA GLN A 58 -7.43 -0.97 8.63
C GLN A 58 -6.07 -0.58 8.05
N ALA A 59 -4.99 -1.18 8.55
CA ALA A 59 -3.64 -0.90 8.06
C ALA A 59 -3.47 -1.38 6.62
N ALA A 60 -3.96 -2.58 6.28
CA ALA A 60 -3.97 -3.11 4.92
C ALA A 60 -4.71 -2.16 3.95
N ASN A 61 -5.94 -1.77 4.30
CA ASN A 61 -6.76 -0.86 3.49
C ASN A 61 -6.10 0.50 3.28
N ARG A 62 -5.42 1.05 4.30
CA ARG A 62 -4.70 2.34 4.17
C ARG A 62 -3.56 2.25 3.17
N ILE A 63 -2.79 1.15 3.19
CA ILE A 63 -1.70 0.93 2.22
C ILE A 63 -2.26 0.78 0.80
N GLU A 64 -3.26 -0.07 0.60
CA GLU A 64 -3.88 -0.27 -0.70
C GLU A 64 -4.47 1.03 -1.27
N SER A 65 -5.22 1.77 -0.46
CA SER A 65 -5.80 3.06 -0.85
C SER A 65 -4.73 4.09 -1.21
N SER A 66 -3.60 4.07 -0.50
CA SER A 66 -2.46 4.95 -0.81
C SER A 66 -1.83 4.63 -2.16
N ILE A 67 -1.62 3.35 -2.46
CA ILE A 67 -1.11 2.90 -3.77
C ILE A 67 -2.08 3.31 -4.88
N ILE A 68 -3.38 3.04 -4.70
CA ILE A 68 -4.43 3.40 -5.67
C ILE A 68 -4.46 4.91 -5.90
N SER A 69 -4.43 5.71 -4.83
CA SER A 69 -4.43 7.18 -4.91
C SER A 69 -3.24 7.70 -5.72
N LEU A 70 -2.02 7.22 -5.44
CA LEU A 70 -0.80 7.70 -6.10
C LEU A 70 -0.76 7.35 -7.59
N LEU A 71 -1.27 6.17 -7.97
CA LEU A 71 -1.34 5.75 -9.37
C LEU A 71 -2.47 6.48 -10.12
N SER A 72 -3.64 6.59 -9.51
CA SER A 72 -4.82 7.22 -10.12
C SER A 72 -4.60 8.73 -10.33
N SER A 73 -3.91 9.38 -9.38
CA SER A 73 -3.51 10.78 -9.49
C SER A 73 -2.30 11.03 -10.41
N ARG A 74 -1.72 9.96 -10.99
CA ARG A 74 -0.50 10.02 -11.83
C ARG A 74 0.74 10.59 -11.13
N ARG A 75 0.72 10.73 -9.80
CA ARG A 75 1.91 11.09 -9.00
C ARG A 75 2.99 10.01 -9.13
N ILE A 76 2.58 8.75 -9.24
CA ILE A 76 3.41 7.67 -9.78
C ILE A 76 2.95 7.44 -11.22
N PRO A 77 3.70 7.90 -12.24
CA PRO A 77 3.21 7.93 -13.61
C PRO A 77 3.27 6.55 -14.31
N SER A 78 4.18 5.68 -13.88
CA SER A 78 4.35 4.30 -14.35
C SER A 78 4.96 3.42 -13.25
N VAL A 79 4.74 2.12 -13.38
CA VAL A 79 5.28 1.05 -12.54
C VAL A 79 6.56 0.41 -13.10
N ASP A 80 7.03 0.91 -14.24
CA ASP A 80 8.28 0.49 -14.86
C ASP A 80 9.49 1.13 -14.19
N ALA A 81 10.66 0.48 -14.29
CA ALA A 81 11.92 1.04 -13.82
C ALA A 81 12.36 2.34 -14.53
N LYS A 82 11.64 2.72 -15.60
CA LYS A 82 11.85 3.97 -16.36
C LYS A 82 10.80 5.03 -16.05
N SER A 83 10.09 4.92 -14.92
CA SER A 83 9.05 5.87 -14.48
C SER A 83 9.58 7.29 -14.23
N GLY A 84 10.90 7.46 -14.13
CA GLY A 84 11.53 8.73 -13.73
C GLY A 84 11.57 8.94 -12.21
N LEU A 85 11.03 8.00 -11.43
CA LEU A 85 11.08 8.00 -9.97
C LEU A 85 11.99 6.87 -9.49
N SER A 86 12.79 7.15 -8.47
CA SER A 86 13.61 6.15 -7.79
C SER A 86 12.77 5.25 -6.87
N THR A 87 13.30 4.08 -6.52
CA THR A 87 12.70 3.15 -5.55
C THR A 87 12.43 3.86 -4.23
N THR A 88 13.41 4.63 -3.73
CA THR A 88 13.27 5.42 -2.49
C THR A 88 12.15 6.45 -2.60
N GLN A 89 12.09 7.21 -3.70
CA GLN A 89 11.03 8.22 -3.88
C GLN A 89 9.65 7.59 -3.88
N ILE A 90 9.45 6.47 -4.57
CA ILE A 90 8.17 5.76 -4.58
C ILE A 90 7.82 5.27 -3.17
N GLY A 91 8.78 4.69 -2.45
CA GLY A 91 8.59 4.25 -1.06
C GLY A 91 8.18 5.39 -0.13
N ASP A 92 8.89 6.52 -0.19
CA ASP A 92 8.60 7.72 0.61
C ASP A 92 7.22 8.30 0.29
N MET A 93 6.82 8.30 -0.98
CA MET A 93 5.51 8.78 -1.41
C MET A 93 4.40 7.93 -0.80
N VAL A 94 4.53 6.60 -0.84
CA VAL A 94 3.54 5.70 -0.22
C VAL A 94 3.51 5.90 1.29
N ALA A 95 4.67 5.95 1.96
CA ALA A 95 4.73 6.16 3.41
C ALA A 95 4.04 7.46 3.84
N LYS A 96 4.30 8.57 3.12
CA LYS A 96 3.66 9.86 3.37
C LYS A 96 2.15 9.82 3.16
N GLU A 97 1.69 9.17 2.10
CA GLU A 97 0.27 9.03 1.78
C GLU A 97 -0.48 8.23 2.89
N VAL A 98 0.10 7.13 3.37
CA VAL A 98 -0.46 6.31 4.47
C VAL A 98 -0.58 7.11 5.78
N VAL A 99 0.42 7.92 6.11
CA VAL A 99 0.37 8.79 7.30
C VAL A 99 -0.71 9.87 7.12
N GLY A 100 -0.90 10.39 5.91
CA GLY A 100 -1.98 11.33 5.59
C GLY A 100 -3.37 10.79 5.95
N TYR A 101 -3.64 9.51 5.64
CA TYR A 101 -4.88 8.83 6.06
C TYR A 101 -5.00 8.71 7.58
N THR A 102 -3.89 8.40 8.26
CA THR A 102 -3.88 8.29 9.73
C THR A 102 -4.25 9.61 10.39
N GLN A 103 -3.71 10.73 9.89
CA GLN A 103 -4.04 12.07 10.39
C GLN A 103 -5.49 12.47 10.07
N TYR A 104 -6.01 12.09 8.90
CA TYR A 104 -7.40 12.35 8.53
C TYR A 104 -8.39 11.60 9.43
N GLU A 105 -8.14 10.31 9.72
CA GLU A 105 -8.97 9.54 10.64
C GLU A 105 -8.87 10.03 12.09
N ILE A 106 -7.69 10.43 12.56
CA ILE A 106 -7.51 11.07 13.88
C ILE A 106 -8.29 12.39 13.95
N ARG A 107 -8.21 13.22 12.90
CA ARG A 107 -8.96 14.47 12.84
C ARG A 107 -10.47 14.24 12.78
N ILE A 108 -10.93 13.23 12.05
CA ILE A 108 -12.35 12.83 12.06
C ILE A 108 -12.74 12.31 13.42
N THR A 109 -11.96 11.47 14.10
CA THR A 109 -12.31 10.97 15.44
C THR A 109 -12.31 12.09 16.48
N HIS A 110 -11.41 13.07 16.41
CA HIS A 110 -11.45 14.28 17.26
C HIS A 110 -12.63 15.21 16.95
N HIS A 111 -13.05 15.34 15.70
CA HIS A 111 -14.28 16.08 15.36
C HIS A 111 -15.57 15.28 15.63
N ALA A 112 -15.52 13.96 15.47
CA ALA A 112 -16.63 13.06 15.72
C ALA A 112 -16.88 12.91 17.22
N SER A 113 -15.87 13.02 18.09
CA SER A 113 -16.08 13.10 19.54
C SER A 113 -16.82 14.37 20.01
N LEU A 114 -16.91 15.41 19.16
CA LEU A 114 -17.83 16.55 19.36
C LEU A 114 -19.22 16.30 18.75
N ILE A 115 -19.35 15.43 17.75
CA ILE A 115 -20.63 15.12 17.07
C ILE A 115 -21.37 13.96 17.76
N THR A 116 -20.67 13.00 18.38
CA THR A 116 -21.26 11.89 19.13
C THR A 116 -21.94 12.33 20.42
N LEU A 117 -21.66 13.54 20.94
CA LEU A 117 -22.41 14.11 22.07
C LEU A 117 -23.81 14.59 21.67
N PHE A 118 -24.13 14.70 20.38
CA PHE A 118 -25.47 15.12 19.90
C PHE A 118 -26.38 13.95 19.47
N ALA A 119 -25.90 12.71 19.48
CA ALA A 119 -26.64 11.54 19.01
C ALA A 119 -27.08 10.56 20.13
N ILE A 120 -26.94 10.92 21.41
CA ILE A 120 -27.38 10.12 22.58
C ILE A 120 -28.45 10.88 23.41
N CYS A 121 -29.03 11.96 22.90
CA CYS A 121 -30.19 12.61 23.52
C CYS A 121 -31.30 12.87 22.49
N HIS A 122 -31.96 11.80 22.05
CA HIS A 122 -33.42 11.66 22.11
C HIS A 122 -33.85 10.23 21.76
#